data_AF-A0A0D6KJR7-F1
#
_entry.id   AF-A0A0D6KJR7-F1
#
_cell.length_a   1.000
_cell.length_b   1.000
_cell.length_c   1.000
_cell.angle_alpha   90.00
_cell.angle_beta   90.00
_cell.angle_gamma   90.00
#
_symmetry.space_group_name_H-M   'P 1'
#
loop_
_entity.id
_entity.type
_entity.pdbx_description
1 polymer ?
#
loop_
_entity_poly.entity_id
_entity_poly.type
_entity_poly.pdbx_seq_one_letter_code
_entity_poly.pdbx_strand_id
1 'polypeptide(L)'
;MKKILILSANPKNTANLRLDEEVREIKNTLAISPHRDEFQIITESAVRVDDLTRFLSHHQPTIVHFSGHGSGTDGLALEDNFGNAQLVSTQALAKLFDLFQQKVECVLLNACYSEEQATAIHQHIDCVVGMNQAIGDQAAIKFSIGFYTAFGAGMNYEDCFQMGCTSIDLQGIPEYATPEIKIRRRRYQIEKLTNPAKFDDSNSMNHDNKGGQNLSISIGGNATGSAIQTGDSNTANINFQQVSLPAPATVNIEAEINALREIIAKLETSDRRKIDNAFEDAQEELNKPQPDKDEVGDALNRALKYAKKAEGFASTIGRLQPHITKITAWLGANWHDLLNLVNLT
;
A
#
# COMPACT_ATOMS: atom_id res chain seq x y z
N MET A 1 27.61 -13.81 0.10
CA MET A 1 27.43 -12.70 -0.85
C MET A 1 26.07 -12.82 -1.50
N LYS A 2 25.19 -11.83 -1.32
CA LYS A 2 23.85 -11.82 -1.94
C LYS A 2 23.95 -11.41 -3.40
N LYS A 3 23.11 -11.96 -4.27
CA LYS A 3 23.07 -11.58 -5.69
C LYS A 3 21.77 -10.84 -6.00
N ILE A 4 21.91 -9.65 -6.60
CA ILE A 4 20.80 -8.82 -7.05
C ILE A 4 20.75 -8.92 -8.57
N LEU A 5 19.75 -9.62 -9.09
CA LEU A 5 19.51 -9.72 -10.53
C LEU A 5 18.46 -8.69 -10.94
N ILE A 6 18.89 -7.69 -11.72
CA ILE A 6 18.02 -6.67 -12.30
C ILE A 6 17.74 -7.07 -13.75
N LEU A 7 16.46 -7.29 -14.04
CA LEU A 7 15.94 -7.66 -15.33
C LEU A 7 15.17 -6.47 -15.89
N SER A 8 15.52 -6.02 -17.10
CA SER A 8 14.78 -4.97 -17.79
C SER A 8 14.28 -5.40 -19.17
N ALA A 9 13.02 -5.08 -19.46
CA ALA A 9 12.40 -5.36 -20.76
C ALA A 9 11.61 -4.14 -21.24
N ASN A 10 11.94 -3.66 -22.44
CA ASN A 10 11.29 -2.50 -23.06
C ASN A 10 10.96 -2.82 -24.53
N PRO A 11 9.92 -3.64 -24.78
CA PRO A 11 9.63 -4.13 -26.11
C PRO A 11 9.32 -3.01 -27.10
N LYS A 12 9.73 -3.17 -28.37
CA LYS A 12 9.70 -2.13 -29.41
C LYS A 12 8.32 -1.55 -29.71
N ASN A 13 7.26 -2.34 -29.49
CA ASN A 13 5.87 -1.97 -29.74
C ASN A 13 5.17 -1.40 -28.49
N THR A 14 5.93 -0.94 -27.49
CA THR A 14 5.42 -0.32 -26.25
C THR A 14 5.95 1.11 -26.09
N ALA A 15 5.42 1.85 -25.11
CA ALA A 15 5.97 3.16 -24.77
C ALA A 15 7.40 3.01 -24.23
N ASN A 16 8.30 3.89 -24.65
CA ASN A 16 9.70 3.78 -24.24
C ASN A 16 9.88 4.27 -22.79
N LEU A 17 10.28 3.37 -21.90
CA LEU A 17 10.61 3.66 -20.51
C LEU A 17 12.11 3.91 -20.32
N ARG A 18 12.49 4.77 -19.36
CA ARG A 18 13.90 5.05 -19.04
C ARG A 18 14.53 4.00 -18.10
N LEU A 19 14.41 2.71 -18.44
CA LEU A 19 14.86 1.59 -17.59
C LEU A 19 16.38 1.64 -17.30
N ASP A 20 17.18 2.11 -18.25
CA ASP A 20 18.62 2.27 -18.06
C ASP A 20 18.97 3.32 -17.00
N GLU A 21 18.14 4.34 -16.84
CA GLU A 21 18.31 5.34 -15.79
C GLU A 21 18.05 4.72 -14.42
N GLU A 22 16.98 3.94 -14.27
CA GLU A 22 16.74 3.19 -13.04
C GLU A 22 17.90 2.27 -12.68
N VAL A 23 18.38 1.47 -13.62
CA VAL A 23 19.52 0.58 -13.42
C VAL A 23 20.78 1.36 -13.00
N ARG A 24 21.04 2.51 -13.63
CA ARG A 24 22.17 3.37 -13.30
C ARG A 24 22.06 3.89 -11.86
N GLU A 25 20.90 4.41 -11.48
CA GLU A 25 20.70 4.94 -10.12
C GLU A 25 20.81 3.84 -9.05
N ILE A 26 20.26 2.65 -9.30
CA ILE A 26 20.43 1.49 -8.40
C ILE A 26 21.92 1.15 -8.21
N LYS A 27 22.68 1.07 -9.31
CA LYS A 27 24.13 0.80 -9.26
C LYS A 27 24.88 1.86 -8.47
N ASN A 28 24.58 3.14 -8.71
CA ASN A 28 25.22 4.25 -7.99
C ASN A 28 24.93 4.19 -6.49
N THR A 29 23.67 4.01 -6.10
CA THR A 29 23.25 3.88 -4.70
C THR A 29 23.98 2.75 -3.99
N LEU A 30 24.03 1.57 -4.61
CA LEU A 30 24.65 0.40 -4.01
C LEU A 30 26.18 0.52 -3.95
N ALA A 31 26.82 1.14 -4.93
CA ALA A 31 28.28 1.32 -5.00
C ALA A 31 28.84 2.19 -3.86
N ILE A 32 28.04 3.11 -3.31
CA ILE A 32 28.44 3.99 -2.20
C ILE A 32 27.92 3.55 -0.84
N SER A 33 27.22 2.41 -0.78
CA SER A 33 26.57 1.94 0.44
C SER A 33 27.56 1.36 1.46
N PRO A 34 27.25 1.38 2.77
CA PRO A 34 28.13 0.85 3.82
C PRO A 34 28.53 -0.63 3.61
N HIS A 35 27.59 -1.45 3.14
CA HIS A 35 27.76 -2.90 2.96
C HIS A 35 27.96 -3.32 1.50
N ARG A 36 28.50 -2.44 0.65
CA ARG A 36 28.68 -2.65 -0.80
C ARG A 36 29.42 -3.95 -1.19
N ASP A 37 30.27 -4.47 -0.32
CA ASP A 37 31.07 -5.68 -0.57
C ASP A 37 30.29 -6.98 -0.26
N GLU A 38 29.07 -6.89 0.29
CA GLU A 38 28.24 -8.05 0.67
C GLU A 38 27.34 -8.55 -0.46
N PHE A 39 27.23 -7.79 -1.56
CA PHE A 39 26.36 -8.14 -2.68
C PHE A 39 27.00 -7.93 -4.06
N GLN A 40 26.49 -8.68 -5.03
CA GLN A 40 26.85 -8.59 -6.44
C GLN A 40 25.62 -8.14 -7.24
N ILE A 41 25.80 -7.10 -8.05
CA ILE A 41 24.76 -6.59 -8.96
C ILE A 41 24.95 -7.23 -10.34
N ILE A 42 23.90 -7.84 -10.86
CA ILE A 42 23.84 -8.47 -12.18
C ILE A 42 22.71 -7.81 -12.94
N THR A 43 22.97 -7.38 -14.17
CA THR A 43 21.97 -6.67 -14.99
C THR A 43 21.84 -7.33 -16.34
N GLU A 44 20.62 -7.71 -16.69
CA GLU A 44 20.25 -8.27 -17.99
C GLU A 44 19.17 -7.37 -18.59
N SER A 45 19.43 -6.81 -19.76
CA SER A 45 18.51 -5.94 -20.49
C SER A 45 17.91 -6.66 -21.70
N ALA A 46 16.83 -6.11 -22.27
CA ALA A 46 16.10 -6.71 -23.39
C ALA A 46 15.70 -8.18 -23.09
N VAL A 47 15.24 -8.42 -21.86
CA VAL A 47 14.97 -9.76 -21.37
C VAL A 47 13.80 -10.37 -22.13
N ARG A 48 14.03 -11.55 -22.73
CA ARG A 48 12.99 -12.34 -23.38
C ARG A 48 12.40 -13.37 -22.41
N VAL A 49 11.22 -13.88 -22.76
CA VAL A 49 10.55 -14.92 -21.96
C VAL A 49 11.45 -16.14 -21.74
N ASP A 50 12.15 -16.60 -22.78
CA ASP A 50 13.05 -17.76 -22.71
C ASP A 50 14.27 -17.51 -21.82
N ASP A 51 14.64 -16.26 -21.61
CA ASP A 51 15.82 -15.90 -20.82
C ASP A 51 15.55 -16.01 -19.30
N LEU A 52 14.29 -15.92 -18.85
CA LEU A 52 13.92 -15.93 -17.43
C LEU A 52 14.44 -17.15 -16.66
N THR A 53 14.12 -18.36 -17.16
CA THR A 53 14.55 -19.61 -16.51
C THR A 53 16.06 -19.72 -16.53
N ARG A 54 16.70 -19.40 -17.67
CA ARG A 54 18.15 -19.44 -17.84
C ARG A 54 18.85 -18.51 -16.86
N PHE A 55 18.42 -17.25 -16.76
CA PHE A 55 19.05 -16.25 -15.89
C PHE A 55 18.87 -16.59 -14.41
N LEU A 56 17.67 -17.01 -13.99
CA LEU A 56 17.45 -17.43 -12.61
C LEU A 56 18.27 -18.68 -12.25
N SER A 57 18.33 -19.67 -13.15
CA SER A 57 19.14 -20.88 -12.95
C SER A 57 20.64 -20.62 -12.95
N HIS A 58 21.14 -19.76 -13.83
CA HIS A 58 22.57 -19.46 -13.95
C HIS A 58 23.05 -18.57 -12.79
N HIS A 59 22.33 -17.48 -12.53
CA HIS A 59 22.77 -16.48 -11.57
C HIS A 59 22.46 -16.88 -10.14
N GLN A 60 21.40 -17.67 -9.91
CA GLN A 60 20.94 -18.06 -8.57
C GLN A 60 20.77 -16.84 -7.64
N PRO A 61 19.94 -15.85 -8.02
CA PRO A 61 19.85 -14.58 -7.29
C PRO A 61 19.14 -14.74 -5.95
N THR A 62 19.51 -13.86 -5.01
CA THR A 62 18.82 -13.66 -3.74
C THR A 62 17.69 -12.65 -3.90
N ILE A 63 17.89 -11.63 -4.73
CA ILE A 63 16.92 -10.59 -5.04
C ILE A 63 16.71 -10.54 -6.55
N VAL A 64 15.46 -10.52 -6.98
CA VAL A 64 15.11 -10.30 -8.38
C VAL A 64 14.35 -8.98 -8.49
N HIS A 65 14.87 -8.07 -9.29
CA HIS A 65 14.21 -6.81 -9.63
C HIS A 65 13.80 -6.89 -11.08
N PHE A 66 12.52 -6.69 -11.37
CA PHE A 66 12.02 -6.52 -12.72
C PHE A 66 11.59 -5.07 -12.92
N SER A 67 12.09 -4.45 -13.99
CA SER A 67 11.72 -3.10 -14.42
C SER A 67 11.21 -3.16 -15.85
N GLY A 68 10.00 -2.68 -16.09
CA GLY A 68 9.37 -2.74 -17.41
C GLY A 68 7.86 -2.53 -17.36
N HIS A 69 7.18 -3.01 -18.39
CA HIS A 69 5.74 -2.83 -18.52
C HIS A 69 4.95 -3.92 -17.80
N GLY A 70 3.81 -3.52 -17.23
CA GLY A 70 2.81 -4.43 -16.65
C GLY A 70 1.43 -4.12 -17.21
N SER A 71 0.61 -5.17 -17.35
CA SER A 71 -0.75 -5.10 -17.91
C SER A 71 -1.78 -5.71 -16.95
N GLY A 72 -1.60 -5.47 -15.64
CA GLY A 72 -2.49 -5.98 -14.60
C GLY A 72 -2.65 -7.50 -14.67
N THR A 73 -3.89 -7.98 -14.81
CA THR A 73 -4.19 -9.43 -14.86
C THR A 73 -3.54 -10.16 -16.03
N ASP A 74 -3.17 -9.46 -17.10
CA ASP A 74 -2.58 -10.09 -18.29
C ASP A 74 -1.10 -10.44 -18.11
N GLY A 75 -0.41 -9.82 -17.13
CA GLY A 75 0.96 -10.14 -16.77
C GLY A 75 1.99 -9.05 -16.98
N LEU A 76 3.27 -9.46 -16.95
CA LEU A 76 4.42 -8.61 -17.25
C LEU A 76 4.82 -8.73 -18.72
N ALA A 77 5.19 -7.64 -19.36
CA ALA A 77 5.63 -7.67 -20.75
C ALA A 77 7.15 -7.89 -20.84
N LEU A 78 7.54 -8.95 -21.53
CA LEU A 78 8.93 -9.26 -21.89
C LEU A 78 9.08 -9.25 -23.41
N GLU A 79 10.30 -9.43 -23.90
CA GLU A 79 10.53 -9.52 -25.33
C GLU A 79 10.26 -10.93 -25.89
N ASP A 80 9.72 -10.99 -27.09
CA ASP A 80 9.79 -12.17 -27.96
C ASP A 80 11.11 -12.16 -28.77
N ASN A 81 11.28 -13.15 -29.66
CA ASN A 81 12.47 -13.24 -30.51
C ASN A 81 12.58 -12.12 -31.57
N PHE A 82 11.56 -11.29 -31.74
CA PHE A 82 11.54 -10.13 -32.63
C PHE A 82 11.72 -8.80 -31.87
N GLY A 83 11.74 -8.85 -30.52
CA GLY A 83 11.78 -7.69 -29.64
C GLY A 83 10.42 -7.01 -29.46
N ASN A 84 9.31 -7.69 -29.77
CA ASN A 84 7.96 -7.23 -29.46
C ASN A 84 7.51 -7.76 -28.10
N ALA A 85 6.47 -7.14 -27.55
CA ALA A 85 5.91 -7.51 -26.27
C ALA A 85 5.28 -8.90 -26.32
N GLN A 86 5.74 -9.76 -25.41
CA GLN A 86 5.12 -11.02 -25.05
C GLN A 86 4.76 -10.96 -23.56
N LEU A 87 3.47 -11.10 -23.26
CA LEU A 87 2.98 -11.11 -21.89
C LEU A 87 3.26 -12.46 -21.22
N VAL A 88 3.82 -12.41 -20.01
CA VAL A 88 3.99 -13.57 -19.14
C VAL A 88 2.98 -13.48 -18.02
N SER A 89 2.05 -14.44 -18.01
CA SER A 89 0.91 -14.43 -17.10
C SER A 89 1.32 -14.58 -15.63
N THR A 90 0.45 -14.09 -14.74
CA THR A 90 0.57 -14.25 -13.28
C THR A 90 0.85 -15.69 -12.85
N GLN A 91 0.12 -16.64 -13.44
CA GLN A 91 0.29 -18.06 -13.11
C GLN A 91 1.66 -18.60 -13.56
N ALA A 92 2.17 -18.16 -14.71
CA ALA A 92 3.48 -18.57 -15.19
C ALA A 92 4.60 -18.01 -14.29
N LEU A 93 4.49 -16.75 -13.87
CA LEU A 93 5.44 -16.13 -12.93
C LEU A 93 5.42 -16.82 -11.57
N ALA A 94 4.25 -17.13 -11.01
CA ALA A 94 4.15 -17.86 -9.75
C ALA A 94 4.84 -19.24 -9.83
N LYS A 95 4.55 -20.01 -10.89
CA LYS A 95 5.21 -21.31 -11.15
C LYS A 95 6.71 -21.18 -11.31
N LEU A 96 7.18 -20.12 -11.98
CA LEU A 96 8.61 -19.85 -12.14
C LEU A 96 9.26 -19.66 -10.78
N PHE A 97 8.73 -18.76 -9.94
CA PHE A 97 9.33 -18.46 -8.64
C PHE A 97 9.19 -19.58 -7.61
N ASP A 98 8.19 -20.46 -7.73
CA ASP A 98 8.10 -21.70 -6.93
C ASP A 98 9.36 -22.57 -7.07
N LEU A 99 9.94 -22.64 -8.27
CA LEU A 99 11.18 -23.37 -8.54
C LEU A 99 12.41 -22.78 -7.81
N PHE A 100 12.35 -21.52 -7.40
CA PHE A 100 13.47 -20.77 -6.82
C PHE A 100 13.24 -20.31 -5.37
N GLN A 101 12.20 -20.80 -4.69
CA GLN A 101 11.80 -20.40 -3.33
C GLN A 101 12.87 -20.59 -2.22
N GLN A 102 13.87 -21.44 -2.47
CA GLN A 102 14.99 -21.65 -1.55
C GLN A 102 16.13 -20.63 -1.73
N LYS A 103 16.13 -19.88 -2.83
CA LYS A 103 17.21 -18.97 -3.22
C LYS A 103 16.76 -17.52 -3.23
N VAL A 104 15.61 -17.26 -3.83
CA VAL A 104 15.05 -15.92 -3.91
C VAL A 104 14.37 -15.59 -2.58
N GLU A 105 14.85 -14.52 -1.95
CA GLU A 105 14.30 -13.96 -0.71
C GLU A 105 13.31 -12.83 -1.01
N CYS A 106 13.62 -12.01 -2.03
CA CYS A 106 12.82 -10.85 -2.40
C CYS A 106 12.65 -10.72 -3.92
N VAL A 107 11.43 -10.42 -4.35
CA VAL A 107 11.11 -10.03 -5.72
C VAL A 107 10.53 -8.61 -5.71
N LEU A 108 11.04 -7.73 -6.55
CA LEU A 108 10.57 -6.36 -6.70
C LEU A 108 10.11 -6.17 -8.15
N LEU A 109 8.83 -5.85 -8.34
CA LEU A 109 8.19 -5.69 -9.65
C LEU A 109 7.85 -4.22 -9.91
N ASN A 110 8.80 -3.47 -10.46
CA ASN A 110 8.57 -2.11 -10.95
C ASN A 110 7.91 -2.14 -12.33
N ALA A 111 6.61 -2.45 -12.30
CA ALA A 111 5.74 -2.51 -13.46
C ALA A 111 4.32 -2.14 -13.05
N CYS A 112 3.58 -1.43 -13.92
CA CYS A 112 2.22 -0.99 -13.62
C CYS A 112 1.29 -2.16 -13.27
N TYR A 113 0.47 -2.00 -12.23
CA TYR A 113 -0.50 -3.01 -11.79
C TYR A 113 0.12 -4.39 -11.47
N SER A 114 1.40 -4.43 -11.06
CA SER A 114 2.11 -5.67 -10.76
C SER A 114 1.73 -6.33 -9.43
N GLU A 115 0.83 -5.73 -8.64
CA GLU A 115 0.36 -6.30 -7.36
C GLU A 115 -0.29 -7.69 -7.53
N GLU A 116 -0.98 -7.91 -8.65
CA GLU A 116 -1.57 -9.21 -8.99
C GLU A 116 -0.48 -10.30 -9.08
N GLN A 117 0.63 -10.00 -9.76
CA GLN A 117 1.78 -10.90 -9.83
C GLN A 117 2.47 -11.02 -8.48
N ALA A 118 2.59 -9.92 -7.72
CA ALA A 118 3.19 -9.92 -6.41
C ALA A 118 2.45 -10.89 -5.47
N THR A 119 1.12 -10.85 -5.46
CA THR A 119 0.26 -11.72 -4.65
C THR A 119 0.44 -13.20 -4.99
N ALA A 120 0.54 -13.53 -6.29
CA ALA A 120 0.74 -14.91 -6.73
C ALA A 120 2.16 -15.43 -6.43
N ILE A 121 3.19 -14.61 -6.68
CA ILE A 121 4.58 -14.98 -6.38
C ILE A 121 4.79 -15.10 -4.86
N HIS A 122 4.11 -14.29 -4.05
CA HIS A 122 4.19 -14.35 -2.61
C HIS A 122 3.67 -15.66 -2.01
N GLN A 123 2.97 -16.49 -2.79
CA GLN A 123 2.66 -17.86 -2.38
C GLN A 123 3.94 -18.71 -2.18
N HIS A 124 5.06 -18.31 -2.79
CA HIS A 124 6.32 -19.04 -2.79
C HIS A 124 7.49 -18.22 -2.22
N ILE A 125 7.54 -16.91 -2.48
CA ILE A 125 8.62 -16.03 -2.03
C ILE A 125 8.21 -15.22 -0.80
N ASP A 126 9.12 -15.12 0.18
CA ASP A 126 8.83 -14.50 1.47
C ASP A 126 8.59 -13.00 1.39
N CYS A 127 9.23 -12.28 0.47
CA CYS A 127 9.03 -10.85 0.26
C CYS A 127 8.77 -10.57 -1.23
N VAL A 128 7.65 -9.93 -1.54
CA VAL A 128 7.37 -9.48 -2.91
C VAL A 128 6.80 -8.08 -2.90
N VAL A 129 7.39 -7.19 -3.69
CA VAL A 129 6.90 -5.83 -3.91
C VAL A 129 6.30 -5.73 -5.31
N GLY A 130 5.12 -5.11 -5.42
CA GLY A 130 4.48 -4.78 -6.69
C GLY A 130 3.77 -3.44 -6.64
N MET A 131 3.14 -3.04 -7.74
CA MET A 131 2.44 -1.76 -7.87
C MET A 131 0.94 -2.02 -7.97
N ASN A 132 0.13 -1.39 -7.12
CA ASN A 132 -1.33 -1.55 -7.14
C ASN A 132 -2.02 -0.75 -8.26
N GLN A 133 -1.30 0.19 -8.88
CA GLN A 133 -1.77 0.99 -10.00
C GLN A 133 -0.64 1.32 -10.98
N ALA A 134 -0.91 2.16 -11.97
CA ALA A 134 0.13 2.71 -12.83
C ALA A 134 1.11 3.58 -12.02
N ILE A 135 2.40 3.47 -12.33
CA ILE A 135 3.47 4.24 -11.70
C ILE A 135 4.30 4.94 -12.77
N GLY A 136 4.62 6.22 -12.56
CA GLY A 136 5.49 6.99 -13.44
C GLY A 136 6.98 6.66 -13.25
N ASP A 137 7.77 6.81 -14.31
CA ASP A 137 9.22 6.53 -14.32
C ASP A 137 9.96 7.16 -13.13
N GLN A 138 9.66 8.44 -12.82
CA GLN A 138 10.32 9.13 -11.71
C GLN A 138 9.97 8.51 -10.35
N ALA A 139 8.72 8.14 -10.12
CA ALA A 139 8.31 7.48 -8.89
C ALA A 139 8.99 6.11 -8.74
N ALA A 140 9.03 5.31 -9.81
CA ALA A 140 9.69 4.00 -9.83
C ALA A 140 11.20 4.10 -9.55
N ILE A 141 11.89 5.05 -10.19
CA ILE A 141 13.33 5.31 -9.94
C ILE A 141 13.56 5.72 -8.48
N LYS A 142 12.76 6.64 -7.94
CA LYS A 142 12.90 7.10 -6.54
C LYS A 142 12.60 6.00 -5.53
N PHE A 143 11.61 5.16 -5.81
CA PHE A 143 11.34 3.97 -5.02
C PHE A 143 12.57 3.06 -4.96
N SER A 144 13.14 2.73 -6.11
CA SER A 144 14.31 1.86 -6.23
C SER A 144 15.54 2.44 -5.50
N ILE A 145 15.79 3.73 -5.66
CA ILE A 145 16.87 4.42 -4.91
C ILE A 145 16.66 4.26 -3.41
N GLY A 146 15.46 4.55 -2.89
CA GLY A 146 15.17 4.42 -1.46
C GLY A 146 15.31 2.99 -0.95
N PHE A 147 14.73 2.04 -1.68
CA PHE A 147 14.78 0.62 -1.36
C PHE A 147 16.22 0.11 -1.27
N TYR A 148 17.04 0.39 -2.29
CA TYR A 148 18.43 -0.08 -2.31
C TYR A 148 19.35 0.72 -1.40
N THR A 149 18.99 1.94 -1.02
CA THR A 149 19.72 2.70 0.02
C THR A 149 19.61 1.99 1.37
N ALA A 150 18.39 1.64 1.78
CA ALA A 150 18.15 0.89 3.00
C ALA A 150 18.74 -0.52 2.95
N PHE A 151 18.62 -1.21 1.80
CA PHE A 151 19.21 -2.53 1.62
C PHE A 151 20.74 -2.49 1.75
N GLY A 152 21.39 -1.52 1.11
CA GLY A 152 22.85 -1.32 1.20
C GLY A 152 23.33 -0.91 2.59
N ALA A 153 22.43 -0.40 3.44
CA ALA A 153 22.66 -0.12 4.85
C ALA A 153 22.39 -1.33 5.78
N GLY A 154 22.06 -2.50 5.24
CA GLY A 154 21.83 -3.72 6.02
C GLY A 154 20.45 -3.79 6.69
N MET A 155 19.48 -2.96 6.26
CA MET A 155 18.13 -2.98 6.80
C MET A 155 17.31 -4.18 6.30
N ASN A 156 16.24 -4.53 7.02
CA ASN A 156 15.32 -5.60 6.60
C ASN A 156 14.45 -5.16 5.40
N TYR A 157 13.75 -6.11 4.77
CA TYR A 157 12.98 -5.82 3.56
C TYR A 157 11.77 -4.90 3.80
N GLU A 158 11.12 -4.97 4.97
CA GLU A 158 10.07 -4.04 5.36
C GLU A 158 10.59 -2.61 5.41
N ASP A 159 11.74 -2.38 6.07
CA ASP A 159 12.40 -1.09 6.15
C ASP A 159 12.87 -0.61 4.78
N CYS A 160 13.36 -1.52 3.92
CA CYS A 160 13.71 -1.20 2.53
C CYS A 160 12.50 -0.68 1.78
N PHE A 161 11.36 -1.36 1.89
CA PHE A 161 10.11 -0.92 1.29
C PHE A 161 9.67 0.45 1.81
N GLN A 162 9.67 0.66 3.13
CA GLN A 162 9.30 1.95 3.73
C GLN A 162 10.21 3.09 3.26
N MET A 163 11.52 2.86 3.21
CA MET A 163 12.49 3.84 2.69
C MET A 163 12.24 4.16 1.22
N GLY A 164 11.85 3.15 0.43
CA GLY A 164 11.42 3.32 -0.96
C GLY A 164 10.21 4.27 -1.06
N CYS A 165 9.14 4.00 -0.33
CA CYS A 165 7.94 4.84 -0.33
C CYS A 165 8.23 6.27 0.18
N THR A 166 8.99 6.40 1.28
CA THR A 166 9.43 7.70 1.80
C THR A 166 10.26 8.47 0.77
N SER A 167 11.09 7.80 -0.03
CA SER A 167 11.89 8.47 -1.08
C SER A 167 11.05 9.05 -2.20
N ILE A 168 9.88 8.46 -2.50
CA ILE A 168 8.90 9.04 -3.42
C ILE A 168 8.25 10.28 -2.78
N ASP A 169 7.81 10.15 -1.53
CA ASP A 169 7.09 11.20 -0.79
C ASP A 169 7.97 12.46 -0.55
N LEU A 170 9.24 12.27 -0.22
CA LEU A 170 10.22 13.36 -0.07
C LEU A 170 10.46 14.17 -1.36
N GLN A 171 10.08 13.64 -2.51
CA GLN A 171 10.14 14.36 -3.80
C GLN A 171 8.82 15.06 -4.14
N GLY A 172 7.80 14.96 -3.28
CA GLY A 172 6.47 15.51 -3.50
C GLY A 172 5.71 14.80 -4.63
N ILE A 173 6.07 13.55 -4.93
CA ILE A 173 5.43 12.77 -6.00
C ILE A 173 4.20 12.06 -5.41
N PRO A 174 2.98 12.30 -5.93
CA PRO A 174 1.73 11.76 -5.35
C PRO A 174 1.48 10.28 -5.68
N GLU A 175 2.55 9.49 -5.79
CA GLU A 175 2.55 8.05 -6.13
C GLU A 175 3.22 7.21 -5.03
N TYR A 176 3.50 7.81 -3.86
CA TYR A 176 4.19 7.15 -2.75
C TYR A 176 3.42 5.95 -2.16
N ALA A 177 2.10 5.89 -2.39
CA ALA A 177 1.23 4.81 -1.97
C ALA A 177 0.98 3.74 -3.07
N THR A 178 1.63 3.88 -4.23
CA THR A 178 1.51 2.92 -5.34
C THR A 178 2.27 1.61 -5.10
N PRO A 179 3.50 1.61 -4.55
CA PRO A 179 4.17 0.37 -4.17
C PRO A 179 3.44 -0.33 -3.02
N GLU A 180 3.29 -1.64 -3.12
CA GLU A 180 2.79 -2.52 -2.07
C GLU A 180 3.74 -3.69 -1.82
N ILE A 181 3.88 -4.09 -0.56
CA ILE A 181 4.68 -5.23 -0.14
C ILE A 181 3.80 -6.35 0.42
N LYS A 182 4.10 -7.58 0.00
CA LYS A 182 3.58 -8.83 0.59
C LYS A 182 4.74 -9.54 1.29
N ILE A 183 4.65 -9.75 2.60
CA ILE A 183 5.78 -10.28 3.41
C ILE A 183 5.39 -11.36 4.43
N ARG A 184 6.21 -12.41 4.54
CA ARG A 184 6.12 -13.49 5.53
C ARG A 184 7.19 -13.34 6.59
N ARG A 185 6.80 -13.33 7.86
CA ARG A 185 7.74 -13.30 9.00
C ARG A 185 8.45 -14.64 9.29
N ARG A 186 8.48 -15.60 8.35
CA ARG A 186 8.90 -17.00 8.62
C ARG A 186 10.40 -17.21 8.84
N ARG A 187 11.30 -16.38 8.28
CA ARG A 187 12.76 -16.62 8.33
C ARG A 187 13.53 -15.83 9.41
N TYR A 188 12.93 -14.80 10.03
CA TYR A 188 13.64 -13.95 11.01
C TYR A 188 13.84 -14.57 12.40
N GLN A 189 13.23 -15.72 12.71
CA GLN A 189 13.34 -16.35 14.03
C GLN A 189 14.51 -17.34 14.14
N ILE A 190 15.05 -17.87 13.04
CA ILE A 190 16.03 -18.98 13.11
C ILE A 190 17.46 -18.46 13.38
N GLU A 191 17.83 -17.27 12.91
CA GLU A 191 19.19 -16.73 13.12
C GLU A 191 19.47 -16.23 14.54
N LYS A 192 18.46 -16.06 15.40
CA LYS A 192 18.65 -15.60 16.79
C LYS A 192 18.99 -16.70 17.81
N LEU A 193 19.08 -17.97 17.41
CA LEU A 193 19.17 -19.10 18.34
C LEU A 193 20.48 -19.90 18.33
N THR A 194 21.56 -19.41 17.71
CA THR A 194 22.88 -20.05 17.84
C THR A 194 24.00 -19.05 18.06
N ASN A 195 24.18 -18.63 19.31
CA ASN A 195 25.50 -18.40 19.93
C ASN A 195 25.35 -18.09 21.42
N PRO A 196 25.68 -19.00 22.35
CA PRO A 196 25.90 -18.62 23.74
C PRO A 196 27.34 -18.11 23.86
N ALA A 197 27.53 -16.82 23.57
CA ALA A 197 28.76 -16.15 23.97
C ALA A 197 28.75 -16.01 25.49
N LYS A 198 29.65 -16.74 26.15
CA LYS A 198 29.99 -16.57 27.56
C LYS A 198 30.39 -15.11 27.78
N PHE A 199 29.73 -14.44 28.72
CA PHE A 199 30.21 -13.18 29.30
C PHE A 199 30.44 -13.40 30.78
N ASP A 200 31.69 -13.17 31.19
CA ASP A 200 32.14 -13.15 32.57
C ASP A 200 31.50 -12.00 33.34
N ASP A 201 31.06 -12.33 34.55
CA ASP A 201 30.68 -11.40 35.60
C ASP A 201 31.91 -10.62 36.08
N SER A 202 31.99 -9.34 35.72
CA SER A 202 32.45 -8.27 36.64
C SER A 202 32.44 -6.91 35.94
N ASN A 203 31.41 -6.09 36.18
CA ASN A 203 31.58 -4.81 36.86
C ASN A 203 30.23 -4.13 37.08
N SER A 204 29.87 -4.00 38.35
CA SER A 204 28.78 -3.14 38.82
C SER A 204 29.21 -1.68 38.67
N MET A 205 28.49 -0.90 37.87
CA MET A 205 28.30 0.52 38.14
C MET A 205 26.87 0.93 37.82
N ASN A 206 26.23 1.44 38.87
CA ASN A 206 24.88 1.97 38.91
C ASN A 206 24.62 3.02 37.82
N HIS A 207 23.46 2.92 37.17
CA HIS A 207 22.72 4.10 36.75
C HIS A 207 21.23 3.92 37.02
N ASP A 208 20.80 4.68 38.03
CA ASP A 208 19.48 5.19 38.35
C ASP A 208 18.26 4.68 37.58
N ASN A 209 17.44 4.00 38.36
CA ASN A 209 16.02 3.75 38.19
C ASN A 209 15.24 5.05 37.86
N LYS A 210 14.83 5.23 36.59
CA LYS A 210 13.73 6.14 36.23
C LYS A 210 12.50 5.31 35.93
N GLY A 211 11.45 5.57 36.71
CA GLY A 211 10.20 4.81 36.75
C GLY A 211 9.54 4.60 35.40
N GLY A 212 8.90 3.44 35.25
CA GLY A 212 8.08 3.10 34.10
C GLY A 212 7.00 4.15 33.90
N GLN A 213 7.17 4.94 32.83
CA GLN A 213 6.11 5.79 32.32
C GLN A 213 5.12 4.88 31.61
N ASN A 214 3.90 4.78 32.16
CA ASN A 214 2.78 4.23 31.42
C ASN A 214 2.50 5.17 30.24
N LEU A 215 2.89 4.75 29.03
CA LEU A 215 2.62 5.47 27.79
C LEU A 215 1.25 5.02 27.27
N SER A 216 0.22 5.86 27.42
CA SER A 216 -1.07 5.67 26.78
C SER A 216 -1.07 6.32 25.39
N ILE A 217 -1.39 5.54 24.36
CA ILE A 217 -1.58 6.02 22.99
C ILE A 217 -3.08 5.97 22.69
N SER A 218 -3.67 7.12 22.34
CA SER A 218 -5.08 7.24 21.94
C SER A 218 -5.17 7.50 20.44
N ILE A 219 -5.86 6.64 19.70
CA ILE A 219 -6.11 6.80 18.25
C ILE A 219 -7.49 7.46 18.09
N GLY A 220 -7.53 8.70 17.58
CA GLY A 220 -8.76 9.49 17.40
C GLY A 220 -9.51 9.22 16.09
N GLY A 221 -9.56 7.97 15.62
CA GLY A 221 -10.19 7.59 14.33
C GLY A 221 -10.22 6.07 14.12
N ASN A 222 -10.45 5.62 12.88
CA ASN A 222 -10.53 4.19 12.56
C ASN A 222 -9.13 3.54 12.48
N ALA A 223 -8.96 2.44 13.20
CA ALA A 223 -7.85 1.51 13.05
C ALA A 223 -8.28 0.38 12.11
N THR A 224 -7.79 0.38 10.87
CA THR A 224 -8.06 -0.70 9.90
C THR A 224 -6.84 -1.60 9.76
N GLY A 225 -7.04 -2.91 9.77
CA GLY A 225 -5.94 -3.89 9.76
C GLY A 225 -5.19 -3.98 11.09
N SER A 226 -3.88 -4.26 11.05
CA SER A 226 -3.03 -4.43 12.23
C SER A 226 -2.48 -3.11 12.79
N ALA A 227 -3.36 -2.14 13.07
CA ALA A 227 -2.95 -0.79 13.47
C ALA A 227 -2.43 -0.67 14.92
N ILE A 228 -2.63 -1.69 15.76
CA ILE A 228 -2.13 -1.73 17.14
C ILE A 228 -1.26 -2.98 17.30
N GLN A 229 0.06 -2.79 17.39
CA GLN A 229 1.03 -3.84 17.69
C GLN A 229 1.75 -3.49 19.00
N THR A 230 1.59 -4.34 20.01
CA THR A 230 2.15 -4.17 21.35
C THR A 230 3.27 -5.20 21.57
N GLY A 231 4.32 -4.84 22.32
CA GLY A 231 5.37 -5.78 22.75
C GLY A 231 4.97 -6.59 23.99
N ASP A 232 5.87 -7.48 24.43
CA ASP A 232 5.63 -8.33 25.61
C ASP A 232 5.51 -7.49 26.89
N SER A 233 4.56 -7.85 27.76
CA SER A 233 4.22 -7.18 29.04
C SER A 233 3.38 -5.89 28.96
N ASN A 234 2.72 -5.58 27.84
CA ASN A 234 1.74 -4.49 27.77
C ASN A 234 0.31 -5.01 27.80
N THR A 235 -0.59 -4.26 28.43
CA THR A 235 -2.04 -4.55 28.43
C THR A 235 -2.73 -3.68 27.38
N ALA A 236 -3.25 -4.29 26.31
CA ALA A 236 -4.08 -3.61 25.33
C ALA A 236 -5.56 -3.73 25.70
N ASN A 237 -6.18 -2.61 26.08
CA ASN A 237 -7.62 -2.53 26.28
C ASN A 237 -8.28 -1.94 25.03
N ILE A 238 -9.02 -2.76 24.28
CA ILE A 238 -9.78 -2.31 23.11
C ILE A 238 -11.21 -2.05 23.55
N ASN A 239 -11.60 -0.78 23.59
CA ASN A 239 -12.99 -0.39 23.83
C ASN A 239 -13.67 -0.12 22.48
N PHE A 240 -14.47 -1.07 22.01
CA PHE A 240 -15.36 -0.83 20.87
C PHE A 240 -16.51 0.07 21.30
N GLN A 241 -16.57 1.28 20.75
CA GLN A 241 -17.81 2.06 20.78
C GLN A 241 -18.68 1.59 19.63
N GLN A 242 -19.52 0.59 19.89
CA GLN A 242 -20.55 0.19 18.94
C GLN A 242 -21.55 1.35 18.80
N VAL A 243 -21.64 1.93 17.61
CA VAL A 243 -22.62 2.98 17.34
C VAL A 243 -24.00 2.34 17.27
N SER A 244 -24.82 2.57 18.29
CA SER A 244 -26.21 2.15 18.25
C SER A 244 -26.98 3.04 17.28
N LEU A 245 -27.47 2.46 16.19
CA LEU A 245 -28.36 3.16 15.27
C LEU A 245 -29.72 3.40 15.93
N PRO A 246 -30.32 4.59 15.78
CA PRO A 246 -31.69 4.84 16.24
C PRO A 246 -32.70 4.03 15.40
N ALA A 247 -33.89 3.81 15.94
CA ALA A 247 -34.94 3.14 15.18
C ALA A 247 -35.29 3.94 13.91
N PRO A 248 -35.37 3.31 12.71
CA PRO A 248 -35.55 4.03 11.44
C PRO A 248 -36.78 4.97 11.42
N ALA A 249 -37.86 4.59 12.13
CA ALA A 249 -39.09 5.38 12.24
C ALA A 249 -38.95 6.67 13.08
N THR A 250 -37.85 6.83 13.83
CA THR A 250 -37.61 8.00 14.69
C THR A 250 -36.74 9.06 14.03
N VAL A 251 -36.23 8.79 12.82
CA VAL A 251 -35.34 9.69 12.08
C VAL A 251 -36.16 10.62 11.20
N ASN A 252 -36.03 11.92 11.42
CA ASN A 252 -36.51 12.92 10.47
C ASN A 252 -35.47 13.10 9.36
N ILE A 253 -35.58 12.30 8.30
CA ILE A 253 -34.58 12.22 7.22
C ILE A 253 -34.32 13.59 6.55
N GLU A 254 -35.37 14.39 6.35
CA GLU A 254 -35.26 15.71 5.72
C GLU A 254 -34.44 16.68 6.57
N ALA A 255 -34.67 16.70 7.89
CA ALA A 255 -33.89 17.53 8.80
C ALA A 255 -32.41 17.11 8.84
N GLU A 256 -32.13 15.80 8.78
CA GLU A 256 -30.76 15.30 8.81
C GLU A 256 -30.00 15.59 7.50
N ILE A 257 -30.64 15.47 6.33
CA ILE A 257 -30.02 15.83 5.04
C ILE A 257 -29.74 17.34 4.96
N ASN A 258 -30.66 18.18 5.42
CA ASN A 258 -30.46 19.63 5.46
C ASN A 258 -29.29 20.01 6.37
N ALA A 259 -29.19 19.40 7.56
CA ALA A 259 -28.06 19.61 8.45
C ALA A 259 -26.72 19.14 7.82
N LEU A 260 -26.72 18.01 7.12
CA LEU A 260 -25.55 17.52 6.36
C LEU A 260 -25.12 18.56 5.31
N ARG A 261 -26.07 19.09 4.55
CA ARG A 261 -25.84 20.11 3.52
C ARG A 261 -25.23 21.37 4.10
N GLU A 262 -25.72 21.87 5.24
CA GLU A 262 -25.17 23.06 5.91
C GLU A 262 -23.74 22.88 6.41
N ILE A 263 -23.39 21.68 6.88
CA ILE A 263 -22.02 21.38 7.31
C ILE A 263 -21.08 21.38 6.10
N ILE A 264 -21.48 20.70 5.02
CA ILE A 264 -20.70 20.59 3.79
C ILE A 264 -20.68 21.92 3.03
N ALA A 265 -21.67 22.80 3.19
CA ALA A 265 -21.71 24.16 2.64
C ALA A 265 -20.48 25.00 3.03
N LYS A 266 -19.87 24.72 4.18
CA LYS A 266 -18.74 25.48 4.72
C LYS A 266 -17.37 25.00 4.21
N LEU A 267 -17.33 23.95 3.38
CA LEU A 267 -16.10 23.43 2.82
C LEU A 267 -15.71 24.20 1.55
N GLU A 268 -14.43 24.55 1.44
CA GLU A 268 -13.87 25.11 0.22
C GLU A 268 -13.56 23.98 -0.77
N THR A 269 -14.23 23.99 -1.93
CA THR A 269 -14.10 22.92 -2.92
C THR A 269 -14.44 23.39 -4.33
N SER A 270 -13.66 22.93 -5.30
CA SER A 270 -13.92 23.12 -6.73
C SER A 270 -15.08 22.25 -7.24
N ASP A 271 -15.49 21.22 -6.50
CA ASP A 271 -16.58 20.31 -6.85
C ASP A 271 -17.94 20.75 -6.28
N ARG A 272 -18.07 21.99 -5.80
CA ARG A 272 -19.29 22.53 -5.15
C ARG A 272 -20.59 22.22 -5.90
N ARG A 273 -20.60 22.48 -7.21
CA ARG A 273 -21.76 22.23 -8.08
C ARG A 273 -22.18 20.76 -8.08
N LYS A 274 -21.23 19.81 -8.06
CA LYS A 274 -21.53 18.38 -8.06
C LYS A 274 -22.14 17.94 -6.74
N ILE A 275 -21.68 18.52 -5.63
CA ILE A 275 -22.21 18.29 -4.29
C ILE A 275 -23.64 18.81 -4.20
N ASP A 276 -23.88 20.04 -4.63
CA ASP A 276 -25.21 20.67 -4.57
C ASP A 276 -26.23 19.90 -5.43
N ASN A 277 -25.88 19.53 -6.66
CA ASN A 277 -26.73 18.70 -7.51
C ASN A 277 -27.09 17.35 -6.85
N ALA A 278 -26.11 16.71 -6.21
CA ALA A 278 -26.37 15.42 -5.54
C ALA A 278 -27.29 15.57 -4.32
N PHE A 279 -27.23 16.70 -3.61
CA PHE A 279 -28.20 17.00 -2.55
C PHE A 279 -29.60 17.33 -3.09
N GLU A 280 -29.68 18.00 -4.24
CA GLU A 280 -30.95 18.27 -4.92
C GLU A 280 -31.61 16.96 -5.36
N ASP A 281 -30.87 16.05 -5.99
CA ASP A 281 -31.37 14.73 -6.39
C ASP A 281 -31.95 13.95 -5.18
N ALA A 282 -31.24 13.96 -4.04
CA ALA A 282 -31.71 13.31 -2.82
C ALA A 282 -33.02 13.93 -2.28
N GLN A 283 -33.13 15.26 -2.36
CA GLN A 283 -34.33 15.99 -1.90
C GLN A 283 -35.51 15.78 -2.84
N GLU A 284 -35.28 15.74 -4.16
CA GLU A 284 -36.30 15.43 -5.16
C GLU A 284 -36.88 14.03 -4.94
N GLU A 285 -36.02 13.04 -4.65
CA GLU A 285 -36.44 11.68 -4.34
C GLU A 285 -37.29 11.62 -3.05
N LEU A 286 -36.87 12.34 -2.00
CA LEU A 286 -37.62 12.41 -0.75
C LEU A 286 -39.02 13.04 -0.89
N ASN A 287 -39.21 13.93 -1.87
CA ASN A 287 -40.50 14.58 -2.11
C ASN A 287 -41.51 13.68 -2.85
N LYS A 288 -41.10 12.49 -3.31
CA LYS A 288 -41.99 11.54 -3.97
C LYS A 288 -42.96 10.89 -2.98
N PRO A 289 -44.17 10.48 -3.40
CA PRO A 289 -45.14 9.81 -2.52
C PRO A 289 -44.62 8.52 -1.87
N GLN A 290 -43.66 7.85 -2.52
CA GLN A 290 -42.92 6.71 -2.00
C GLN A 290 -41.44 6.89 -2.39
N PRO A 291 -40.62 7.49 -1.51
CA PRO A 291 -39.20 7.69 -1.78
C PRO A 291 -38.47 6.35 -1.89
N ASP A 292 -37.62 6.21 -2.91
CA ASP A 292 -36.69 5.11 -3.00
C ASP A 292 -35.46 5.38 -2.11
N LYS A 293 -35.23 4.51 -1.14
CA LYS A 293 -34.12 4.66 -0.20
C LYS A 293 -32.76 4.45 -0.86
N ASP A 294 -32.67 3.60 -1.87
CA ASP A 294 -31.39 3.33 -2.53
C ASP A 294 -30.99 4.52 -3.42
N GLU A 295 -31.94 5.16 -4.11
CA GLU A 295 -31.70 6.41 -4.86
C GLU A 295 -31.27 7.57 -3.95
N VAL A 296 -31.91 7.73 -2.79
CA VAL A 296 -31.47 8.71 -1.77
C VAL A 296 -30.06 8.36 -1.27
N GLY A 297 -29.78 7.08 -1.01
CA GLY A 297 -28.48 6.60 -0.56
C GLY A 297 -27.36 6.88 -1.58
N ASP A 298 -27.60 6.60 -2.86
CA ASP A 298 -26.65 6.82 -3.95
C ASP A 298 -26.34 8.31 -4.13
N ALA A 299 -27.36 9.15 -4.09
CA ALA A 299 -27.22 10.59 -4.17
C ALA A 299 -26.35 11.14 -3.01
N LEU A 300 -26.63 10.69 -1.77
CA LEU A 300 -25.85 11.10 -0.59
C LEU A 300 -24.42 10.55 -0.59
N ASN A 301 -24.21 9.31 -1.04
CA ASN A 301 -22.88 8.72 -1.20
C ASN A 301 -22.03 9.54 -2.18
N ARG A 302 -22.62 9.94 -3.30
CA ARG A 302 -21.95 10.79 -4.30
C ARG A 302 -21.61 12.16 -3.73
N ALA A 303 -22.54 12.81 -3.02
CA ALA A 303 -22.28 14.09 -2.37
C ALA A 303 -21.10 14.00 -1.38
N LEU A 304 -21.09 12.96 -0.53
CA LEU A 304 -20.04 12.74 0.47
C LEU A 304 -18.69 12.39 -0.17
N LYS A 305 -18.67 11.61 -1.27
CA LYS A 305 -17.44 11.30 -2.01
C LYS A 305 -16.78 12.54 -2.62
N TYR A 306 -17.57 13.48 -3.14
CA TYR A 306 -17.03 14.77 -3.61
C TYR A 306 -16.62 15.67 -2.45
N ALA A 307 -17.41 15.72 -1.37
CA ALA A 307 -17.06 16.49 -0.18
C ALA A 307 -15.75 16.00 0.46
N LYS A 308 -15.47 14.69 0.44
CA LYS A 308 -14.23 14.10 0.97
C LYS A 308 -12.95 14.62 0.29
N LYS A 309 -13.04 15.10 -0.95
CA LYS A 309 -11.92 15.69 -1.69
C LYS A 309 -11.65 17.15 -1.30
N ALA A 310 -12.57 17.79 -0.58
CA ALA A 310 -12.45 19.19 -0.19
C ALA A 310 -11.39 19.38 0.89
N GLU A 311 -10.69 20.51 0.83
CA GLU A 311 -9.77 20.92 1.89
C GLU A 311 -10.58 21.17 3.19
N GLY A 312 -10.05 20.70 4.32
CA GLY A 312 -10.72 20.84 5.62
C GLY A 312 -11.83 19.83 5.91
N PHE A 313 -12.14 18.88 5.00
CA PHE A 313 -13.15 17.84 5.24
C PHE A 313 -12.92 17.08 6.56
N ALA A 314 -11.67 16.70 6.85
CA ALA A 314 -11.29 15.98 8.07
C ALA A 314 -11.74 16.69 9.36
N SER A 315 -11.72 18.03 9.38
CA SER A 315 -12.15 18.82 10.55
C SER A 315 -13.66 18.85 10.75
N THR A 316 -14.44 18.48 9.72
CA THR A 316 -15.91 18.45 9.76
C THR A 316 -16.50 17.10 10.16
N ILE A 317 -15.68 16.04 10.16
CA ILE A 317 -16.13 14.65 10.41
C ILE A 317 -16.94 14.53 11.70
N GLY A 318 -16.44 15.08 12.83
CA GLY A 318 -17.13 14.99 14.11
C GLY A 318 -18.52 15.66 14.12
N ARG A 319 -18.76 16.64 13.24
CA ARG A 319 -20.08 17.28 13.06
C ARG A 319 -20.98 16.48 12.13
N LEU A 320 -20.41 15.74 11.17
CA LEU A 320 -21.15 14.92 10.21
C LEU A 320 -21.62 13.58 10.81
N GLN A 321 -20.82 12.99 11.70
CA GLN A 321 -21.09 11.71 12.35
C GLN A 321 -22.53 11.53 12.89
N PRO A 322 -23.10 12.43 13.71
CA PRO A 322 -24.46 12.24 14.24
C PRO A 322 -25.53 12.22 13.16
N HIS A 323 -25.36 13.00 12.09
CA HIS A 323 -26.31 13.07 10.99
C HIS A 323 -26.24 11.84 10.08
N ILE A 324 -25.02 11.43 9.71
CA ILE A 324 -24.81 10.24 8.87
C ILE A 324 -25.26 8.97 9.59
N THR A 325 -25.07 8.89 10.91
CA THR A 325 -25.58 7.77 11.71
C THR A 325 -27.10 7.62 11.57
N LYS A 326 -27.84 8.72 11.74
CA LYS A 326 -29.30 8.71 11.61
C LYS A 326 -29.77 8.45 10.18
N ILE A 327 -29.13 9.07 9.20
CA ILE A 327 -29.40 8.85 7.78
C ILE A 327 -29.23 7.37 7.43
N THR A 328 -28.10 6.78 7.82
CA THR A 328 -27.80 5.37 7.58
C THR A 328 -28.83 4.45 8.24
N ALA A 329 -29.25 4.77 9.47
CA ALA A 329 -30.32 4.03 10.14
C ALA A 329 -31.65 4.07 9.35
N TRP A 330 -31.97 5.20 8.75
CA TRP A 330 -33.18 5.34 7.93
C TRP A 330 -33.06 4.59 6.58
N LEU A 331 -31.91 4.69 5.91
CA LEU A 331 -31.61 4.04 4.63
C LEU A 331 -31.62 2.52 4.74
N GLY A 332 -31.11 1.97 5.85
CA GLY A 332 -31.10 0.55 6.13
C GLY A 332 -29.76 -0.13 5.82
N ALA A 333 -29.73 -1.45 5.96
CA ALA A 333 -28.48 -2.20 6.10
C ALA A 333 -27.54 -2.14 4.89
N ASN A 334 -28.09 -1.90 3.69
CA ASN A 334 -27.32 -1.79 2.45
C ASN A 334 -26.43 -0.54 2.41
N TRP A 335 -26.66 0.42 3.32
CA TRP A 335 -25.99 1.72 3.34
C TRP A 335 -25.07 1.92 4.53
N HIS A 336 -24.79 0.88 5.32
CA HIS A 336 -23.86 0.97 6.46
C HIS A 336 -22.47 1.47 6.05
N ASP A 337 -22.05 1.25 4.81
CA ASP A 337 -20.77 1.75 4.30
C ASP A 337 -20.66 3.28 4.26
N LEU A 338 -21.78 4.02 4.35
CA LEU A 338 -21.75 5.48 4.51
C LEU A 338 -21.10 5.90 5.84
N LEU A 339 -21.16 5.07 6.87
CA LEU A 339 -20.52 5.31 8.16
C LEU A 339 -18.99 5.37 8.02
N ASN A 340 -18.43 4.59 7.10
CA ASN A 340 -16.99 4.57 6.82
C ASN A 340 -16.49 5.91 6.28
N LEU A 341 -17.35 6.71 5.62
CA LEU A 341 -16.98 8.02 5.09
C LEU A 341 -16.73 9.06 6.21
N VAL A 342 -17.21 8.78 7.42
CA VAL A 342 -17.01 9.62 8.61
C VAL A 342 -16.37 8.87 9.78
N ASN A 343 -15.60 7.84 9.46
CA ASN A 343 -14.84 7.07 10.43
C ASN A 343 -15.71 6.45 11.54
N LEU A 344 -16.87 5.92 11.17
CA LEU A 344 -17.73 5.09 12.04
C LEU A 344 -17.80 3.68 11.46
N THR A 345 -17.97 2.68 12.34
CA THR A 345 -18.04 1.24 12.00
C THR A 345 -19.15 0.55 12.74
#